data_AF-A0A5K8A2S8-F1
#
_entry.id   AF-A0A5K8A2S8-F1
#
_cell.length_a   1.000
_cell.length_b   1.000
_cell.length_c   1.000
_cell.angle_alpha   90.00
_cell.angle_beta   90.00
_cell.angle_gamma   90.00
#
_symmetry.space_group_name_H-M   'P 1'
#
loop_
_entity.id
_entity.type
_entity.pdbx_description
1 polymer ?
#
loop_
_entity_poly.entity_id
_entity_poly.type
_entity_poly.pdbx_seq_one_letter_code
_entity_poly.pdbx_strand_id
1 'polypeptide(L)'
;MKHPTIDRNQALRIAQQQYTPPKEAFEIYDEMPANWIIYGGDRYNPDEHWFIQGPIRDGIIGGSRVIIISRETGEVVYDGPAGE
;
A
#
# COMPACT_ATOMS: atom_id res chain seq x y z
N MET A 1 -3.51 1.16 -24.68
CA MET A 1 -3.28 1.44 -23.24
C MET A 1 -4.31 0.62 -22.48
N LYS A 2 -3.88 -0.38 -21.69
CA LYS A 2 -4.80 -1.07 -20.77
C LYS A 2 -5.03 -0.13 -19.59
N HIS A 3 -6.29 0.20 -19.32
CA HIS A 3 -6.69 1.03 -18.18
C HIS A 3 -6.32 0.35 -16.87
N PRO A 4 -6.17 1.12 -15.76
CA PRO A 4 -6.08 0.52 -14.43
C PRO A 4 -7.30 -0.38 -14.20
N THR A 5 -7.04 -1.66 -13.92
CA THR A 5 -8.09 -2.67 -13.76
C THR A 5 -8.77 -2.54 -12.40
N ILE A 6 -8.04 -2.07 -11.39
CA ILE A 6 -8.58 -1.83 -10.06
C ILE A 6 -8.54 -0.35 -9.65
N ASP A 7 -9.66 0.13 -9.16
CA ASP A 7 -9.80 1.49 -8.64
C ASP A 7 -9.30 1.62 -7.19
N ARG A 8 -9.27 2.87 -6.71
CA ARG A 8 -8.83 3.24 -5.35
C ARG A 8 -9.59 2.50 -4.26
N ASN A 9 -10.89 2.29 -4.42
CA ASN A 9 -11.75 1.63 -3.43
C ASN A 9 -11.50 0.13 -3.40
N GLN A 10 -11.29 -0.49 -4.57
CA GLN A 10 -10.91 -1.89 -4.68
C GLN A 10 -9.55 -2.14 -4.01
N ALA A 11 -8.57 -1.27 -4.23
CA ALA A 11 -7.25 -1.35 -3.59
C ALA A 11 -7.34 -1.25 -2.06
N LEU A 12 -8.11 -0.29 -1.52
CA LEU A 12 -8.38 -0.18 -0.08
C LEU A 12 -9.04 -1.44 0.48
N ARG A 13 -10.03 -2.00 -0.22
CA ARG A 13 -10.70 -3.22 0.21
C ARG A 13 -9.74 -4.42 0.26
N ILE A 14 -8.84 -4.54 -0.71
CA ILE A 14 -7.80 -5.58 -0.71
C ILE A 14 -6.87 -5.40 0.50
N ALA A 15 -6.43 -4.17 0.78
CA ALA A 15 -5.58 -3.88 1.93
C ALA A 15 -6.28 -4.20 3.27
N GLN A 16 -7.55 -3.84 3.41
CA GLN A 16 -8.35 -4.11 4.61
C GLN A 16 -8.57 -5.61 4.86
N GLN A 17 -8.76 -6.40 3.79
CA GLN A 17 -8.98 -7.85 3.89
C GLN A 17 -7.78 -8.62 4.48
N GLN A 18 -6.58 -8.02 4.46
CA GLN A 18 -5.38 -8.61 5.08
C GLN A 18 -5.41 -8.55 6.62
N TYR A 19 -6.38 -7.84 7.21
CA TYR A 19 -6.47 -7.61 8.65
C TYR A 19 -7.77 -8.16 9.21
N THR A 20 -7.65 -8.96 10.27
CA THR A 20 -8.78 -9.44 11.06
C THR A 20 -8.59 -8.97 12.50
N PRO A 21 -9.51 -8.13 13.05
CA PRO A 21 -10.65 -7.52 12.37
C PRO A 21 -10.21 -6.46 11.32
N PRO A 22 -11.06 -6.16 10.32
CA PRO A 22 -10.83 -5.04 9.41
C PRO A 22 -10.63 -3.76 10.21
N LYS A 23 -9.59 -3.00 9.90
CA LYS A 23 -9.31 -1.72 10.54
C LYS A 23 -9.71 -0.57 9.62
N GLU A 24 -10.22 0.51 10.19
CA GLU A 24 -10.65 1.70 9.42
C GLU A 24 -9.48 2.66 9.09
N ALA A 25 -8.32 2.48 9.72
CA ALA A 25 -7.18 3.39 9.61
C ALA A 25 -6.27 3.07 8.39
N PHE A 26 -6.85 3.06 7.19
CA PHE A 26 -6.09 3.00 5.95
C PHE A 26 -6.18 4.31 5.18
N GLU A 27 -5.04 4.80 4.72
CA GLU A 27 -4.95 5.95 3.84
C GLU A 27 -4.29 5.51 2.53
N ILE A 28 -4.81 5.97 1.41
CA ILE A 28 -4.27 5.64 0.09
C ILE A 28 -3.90 6.93 -0.64
N TYR A 29 -2.72 6.87 -1.24
CA TYR A 29 -2.03 7.97 -1.89
C TYR A 29 -1.89 7.65 -3.38
N ASP A 30 -2.01 8.67 -4.22
CA ASP A 30 -1.84 8.53 -5.68
C ASP A 30 -0.38 8.33 -6.07
N GLU A 31 0.55 8.83 -5.24
CA GLU A 31 1.99 8.69 -5.36
C GLU A 31 2.61 8.27 -4.02
N MET A 32 3.83 7.73 -4.05
CA MET A 32 4.55 7.37 -2.84
C MET A 32 4.96 8.64 -2.09
N PRO A 33 4.54 8.84 -0.82
CA PRO A 33 4.99 9.97 -0.02
C PRO A 33 6.52 10.04 0.07
N ALA A 34 7.07 11.24 -0.07
CA ALA A 34 8.52 11.46 -0.15
C ALA A 34 9.28 11.05 1.12
N ASN A 35 8.59 10.97 2.27
CA ASN A 35 9.15 10.54 3.54
C ASN A 35 9.10 9.02 3.76
N TRP A 36 8.56 8.24 2.82
CA TRP A 36 8.56 6.78 2.95
C TRP A 36 9.87 6.20 2.45
N ILE A 37 10.64 5.60 3.36
CA ILE A 37 11.85 4.87 3.03
C ILE A 37 11.55 3.37 3.09
N ILE A 38 11.34 2.77 1.93
CA ILE A 38 11.16 1.32 1.76
C ILE A 38 12.25 0.72 0.88
N TYR A 39 12.63 -0.53 1.17
CA TYR A 39 13.64 -1.23 0.38
C TYR A 39 13.18 -1.44 -1.07
N GLY A 40 13.97 -0.92 -2.02
CA GLY A 40 13.64 -0.93 -3.44
C GLY A 40 12.42 -0.08 -3.80
N GLY A 41 12.20 1.04 -3.09
CA GLY A 41 11.07 1.94 -3.34
C GLY A 41 11.04 2.57 -4.74
N ASP A 42 12.21 2.72 -5.34
CA ASP A 42 12.43 3.29 -6.69
C ASP A 42 11.81 2.48 -7.82
N ARG A 43 11.48 1.20 -7.59
CA ARG A 43 10.79 0.36 -8.59
C ARG A 43 9.28 0.59 -8.66
N TYR A 44 8.69 1.27 -7.67
CA TYR A 44 7.25 1.49 -7.61
C TYR A 44 6.91 2.88 -8.14
N ASN A 45 6.06 2.92 -9.15
CA ASN A 45 5.61 4.16 -9.78
C ASN A 45 4.08 4.33 -9.66
N PRO A 46 3.58 5.58 -9.67
CA PRO A 46 2.15 5.89 -9.47
C PRO A 46 1.23 5.44 -10.59
N ASP A 47 1.73 5.24 -11.80
CA ASP A 47 0.90 4.79 -12.93
C ASP A 47 0.58 3.29 -12.84
N GLU A 48 1.41 2.52 -12.15
CA GLU A 48 1.30 1.06 -12.03
C GLU A 48 0.89 0.60 -10.63
N HIS A 49 1.01 1.45 -9.60
CA HIS A 49 0.83 1.05 -8.21
C HIS A 49 -0.10 1.96 -7.41
N TRP A 50 -0.78 1.36 -6.44
CA TRP A 50 -1.46 2.03 -5.35
C TRP A 50 -0.57 2.01 -4.11
N PHE A 51 -0.47 3.14 -3.42
CA PHE A 51 0.34 3.31 -2.21
C PHE A 51 -0.56 3.49 -1.01
N ILE A 52 -0.50 2.56 -0.05
CA ILE A 52 -1.45 2.52 1.07
C ILE A 52 -0.68 2.51 2.38
N GLN A 53 -1.00 3.46 3.24
CA GLN A 53 -0.61 3.44 4.65
C GLN A 53 -1.65 2.63 5.41
N GLY A 54 -1.17 1.63 6.15
CA GLY A 54 -2.00 0.81 7.02
C GLY A 54 -1.63 0.98 8.49
N PRO A 55 -2.49 0.48 9.38
CA PRO A 55 -2.19 0.43 10.80
C PRO A 55 -1.04 -0.53 11.07
N ILE A 56 -0.21 -0.19 12.06
CA ILE A 56 0.86 -1.05 12.55
C ILE A 56 0.24 -2.39 12.99
N ARG A 57 0.80 -3.50 12.49
CA ARG A 57 0.48 -4.86 12.94
C ARG A 57 1.41 -5.22 14.09
N ASP A 58 0.90 -5.98 15.06
CA ASP A 58 1.70 -6.46 16.19
C ASP A 58 3.03 -7.06 15.72
N GLY A 59 4.14 -6.59 16.30
CA GLY A 59 5.49 -7.03 15.95
C GLY A 59 6.26 -6.13 14.98
N ILE A 60 5.66 -5.07 14.43
CA ILE A 60 6.38 -4.04 13.69
C ILE A 60 6.90 -2.99 14.68
N ILE A 61 8.22 -2.79 14.73
CA ILE A 61 8.90 -1.84 15.60
C ILE A 61 9.39 -0.67 14.73
N GLY A 62 8.83 0.52 14.95
CA GLY A 62 9.20 1.76 14.26
C GLY A 62 8.45 2.00 12.94
N GLY A 63 7.82 3.16 12.83
CA GLY A 63 7.25 3.68 11.59
C GLY A 63 5.82 3.24 11.27
N SER A 64 5.34 3.73 10.13
CA SER A 64 4.06 3.39 9.52
C SER A 64 4.17 2.12 8.65
N ARG A 65 3.09 1.33 8.54
CA ARG A 65 3.06 0.16 7.65
C ARG A 65 2.64 0.61 6.26
N VAL A 66 3.40 0.19 5.24
CA VAL A 66 3.12 0.49 3.85
C VAL A 66 2.75 -0.78 3.10
N ILE A 67 1.71 -0.66 2.28
CA ILE A 67 1.21 -1.71 1.40
C ILE A 67 1.20 -1.13 -0.01
N ILE A 68 1.82 -1.84 -0.95
CA ILE A 68 1.83 -1.46 -2.37
C ILE A 68 1.10 -2.53 -3.16
N ILE A 69 0.13 -2.08 -3.96
CA ILE A 69 -0.76 -2.96 -4.72
C ILE A 69 -0.66 -2.62 -6.20
N SER A 70 -0.51 -3.63 -7.07
CA SER A 70 -0.56 -3.45 -8.52
C SER A 70 -1.92 -2.94 -8.98
N ARG A 71 -1.94 -1.86 -9.77
CA ARG A 71 -3.15 -1.32 -10.43
C ARG A 71 -3.71 -2.26 -11.50
N GLU A 72 -2.87 -3.13 -12.08
CA GLU A 72 -3.29 -4.08 -13.11
C GLU A 72 -3.95 -5.32 -12.52
N THR A 73 -3.36 -5.89 -11.46
CA THR A 73 -3.75 -7.22 -10.96
C THR A 73 -4.44 -7.21 -9.60
N GLY A 74 -4.29 -6.14 -8.82
CA GLY A 74 -4.68 -6.11 -7.41
C GLY A 74 -3.78 -6.96 -6.50
N GLU A 75 -2.65 -7.44 -7.00
CA GLU A 75 -1.66 -8.16 -6.21
C GLU A 75 -0.94 -7.22 -5.25
N VAL A 76 -0.78 -7.67 -3.99
CA VAL A 76 0.06 -6.98 -3.00
C VAL A 76 1.52 -7.29 -3.30
N VAL A 77 2.23 -6.31 -3.86
CA VAL A 77 3.64 -6.44 -4.27
C VAL A 77 4.61 -5.98 -3.18
N TYR A 78 4.10 -5.31 -2.15
CA TYR A 78 4.82 -4.96 -0.94
C TYR A 78 3.86 -4.90 0.25
N ASP A 79 4.30 -5.45 1.38
CA ASP A 79 3.60 -5.32 2.65
C ASP A 79 4.62 -5.36 3.79
N GLY A 80 4.96 -4.18 4.34
CA GLY A 80 6.04 -4.06 5.30
C GLY A 80 6.14 -2.70 5.98
N PRO A 81 7.10 -2.53 6.90
CA PRO A 81 7.37 -1.25 7.52
C PRO A 81 8.00 -0.27 6.52
N ALA A 82 7.59 1.00 6.57
CA ALA A 82 8.37 2.09 6.01
C ALA A 82 9.17 2.78 7.12
N GLY A 83 10.43 3.07 6.82
CA GLY A 83 11.17 4.06 7.60
C GLY A 83 10.60 5.45 7.34
N GLU A 84 10.72 6.30 8.36
CA GLU A 84 10.49 7.76 8.30
C GLU A 84 11.81 8.49 8.50
#